data_AF-A0A3C0YBZ2-F1
#
_entry.id   AF-A0A3C0YBZ2-F1
#
_cell.length_a   1.000
_cell.length_b   1.000
_cell.length_c   1.000
_cell.angle_alpha   90.00
_cell.angle_beta   90.00
_cell.angle_gamma   90.00
#
_symmetry.space_group_name_H-M   'P 1'
#
loop_
_entity.id
_entity.type
_entity.pdbx_description
1 polymer ?
#
loop_
_entity_poly.entity_id
_entity_poly.type
_entity_poly.pdbx_seq_one_letter_code
_entity_poly.pdbx_strand_id
1 'polypeptide(L)'
;YEAASVDGASNWQKFRFITWPSLKTLYLTSTILSMIWTLGDFNSVYLLTGGGPADLTHVLATLGIRYLRLDQVDLSMASIVVAMPLVLPLIYFMMKRLSK
;
A
#
# COMPACT_ATOMS: atom_id res chain seq x y z
N TYR A 1 29.68 7.95 0.38
CA TYR A 1 29.99 7.46 -0.97
C TYR A 1 31.48 7.51 -1.24
N GLU A 2 32.14 8.65 -0.98
CA GLU A 2 33.58 8.83 -1.18
C GLU A 2 34.45 7.87 -0.37
N ALA A 3 34.19 7.71 0.94
CA ALA A 3 34.89 6.73 1.77
C ALA A 3 34.76 5.28 1.23
N ALA A 4 33.55 4.88 0.83
CA ALA A 4 33.31 3.56 0.25
C ALA A 4 33.96 3.36 -1.13
N SER A 5 34.21 4.42 -1.92
CA SER A 5 35.04 4.32 -3.12
C SER A 5 36.51 4.12 -2.80
N VAL A 6 37.02 4.76 -1.74
CA VAL A 6 38.40 4.57 -1.28
C VAL A 6 38.59 3.13 -0.78
N ASP A 7 37.59 2.55 -0.13
CA ASP A 7 37.57 1.13 0.29
C ASP A 7 37.31 0.13 -0.86
N GLY A 8 37.25 0.58 -2.12
CA GLY A 8 37.07 -0.29 -3.28
C GLY A 8 35.66 -0.88 -3.46
N ALA A 9 34.63 -0.35 -2.79
CA ALA A 9 33.28 -0.86 -2.91
C ALA A 9 32.68 -0.61 -4.30
N SER A 10 32.09 -1.64 -4.88
CA SER A 10 31.31 -1.57 -6.13
C SER A 10 30.04 -0.73 -5.98
N ASN A 11 29.48 -0.26 -7.09
CA ASN A 11 28.26 0.56 -7.09
C ASN A 11 27.07 -0.16 -6.44
N TRP A 12 26.95 -1.48 -6.62
CA TRP A 12 25.91 -2.28 -5.99
C TRP A 12 26.09 -2.34 -4.46
N GLN A 13 27.32 -2.51 -3.96
CA GLN A 13 27.60 -2.47 -2.53
C GLN A 13 27.28 -1.11 -1.94
N LYS A 14 27.65 -0.01 -2.61
CA LYS A 14 27.29 1.34 -2.17
C LYS A 14 25.78 1.54 -2.09
N PHE A 15 25.02 1.08 -3.09
CA PHE A 15 23.56 1.14 -3.05
C PHE A 15 22.98 0.33 -1.87
N ARG A 16 23.37 -0.95 -1.75
CA ARG A 16 22.79 -1.89 -0.78
C ARG A 16 23.16 -1.59 0.67
N PHE A 17 24.34 -1.04 0.92
CA PHE A 17 24.87 -0.79 2.27
C PHE A 17 24.82 0.67 2.71
N ILE A 18 24.73 1.64 1.78
CA ILE A 18 24.69 3.07 2.12
C ILE A 18 23.31 3.64 1.82
N THR A 19 22.88 3.62 0.55
CA THR A 19 21.62 4.28 0.15
C THR A 19 20.37 3.57 0.64
N TRP A 20 20.30 2.24 0.50
CA TRP A 20 19.13 1.49 0.94
C TRP A 20 18.89 1.63 2.46
N PRO A 21 19.92 1.48 3.33
CA PRO A 21 19.74 1.71 4.76
C PRO A 21 19.49 3.16 5.13
N SER A 22 20.05 4.14 4.40
CA SER A 22 19.81 5.56 4.69
C SER A 22 18.38 5.98 4.37
N LEU A 23 17.75 5.38 3.35
CA LEU A 23 16.38 5.68 2.95
C LEU A 23 15.33 4.79 3.63
N LYS A 24 15.72 3.80 4.45
CA LYS A 24 14.80 2.80 5.02
C LYS A 24 13.58 3.41 5.72
N THR A 25 13.76 4.51 6.44
CA THR A 25 12.69 5.16 7.21
C THR A 25 11.70 5.85 6.28
N LEU A 26 12.21 6.53 5.25
CA LEU A 26 11.39 7.18 4.22
C LEU A 26 10.58 6.14 3.45
N TYR A 27 11.24 5.07 2.99
CA TYR A 27 10.58 3.99 2.25
C TYR A 27 9.51 3.29 3.07
N LEU A 28 9.75 3.06 4.36
CA LEU A 28 8.74 2.44 5.23
C LEU A 28 7.47 3.30 5.30
N THR A 29 7.62 4.61 5.56
CA THR A 29 6.48 5.52 5.65
C THR A 29 5.75 5.65 4.31
N SER A 30 6.48 5.82 3.21
CA SER A 30 5.87 5.96 1.88
C SER A 30 5.15 4.69 1.43
N THR A 31 5.70 3.51 1.74
CA THR A 31 5.10 2.21 1.39
C THR A 31 3.80 2.00 2.18
N ILE A 32 3.77 2.30 3.48
CA ILE A 32 2.56 2.18 4.30
C ILE A 32 1.47 3.13 3.79
N LEU A 33 1.85 4.39 3.52
CA LEU A 33 0.92 5.37 2.98
C LEU A 33 0.36 4.91 1.62
N SER A 34 1.24 4.50 0.71
CA SER A 34 0.86 3.98 -0.61
C SER A 34 -0.05 2.75 -0.50
N MET A 35 0.19 1.84 0.43
CA MET A 35 -0.66 0.69 0.70
C MET A 35 -2.08 1.12 1.14
N ILE A 36 -2.18 2.06 2.08
CA ILE A 36 -3.47 2.59 2.54
C ILE A 36 -4.26 3.22 1.38
N TRP A 37 -3.59 4.03 0.55
CA TRP A 37 -4.21 4.66 -0.61
C TRP A 37 -4.67 3.64 -1.65
N THR A 38 -3.84 2.65 -1.96
CA THR A 38 -4.13 1.64 -3.00
C THR A 38 -5.34 0.77 -2.62
N LEU A 39 -5.50 0.43 -1.33
CA LEU A 39 -6.67 -0.33 -0.85
C LEU A 39 -7.99 0.42 -1.07
N GLY A 40 -7.95 1.74 -1.04
CA GLY A 40 -9.10 2.62 -1.26
C GLY A 40 -9.27 3.11 -2.71
N ASP A 41 -8.42 2.67 -3.65
CA ASP A 41 -8.39 3.24 -5.00
C ASP A 41 -9.54 2.72 -5.87
N PHE A 42 -10.61 3.51 -5.93
CA PHE A 42 -11.75 3.22 -6.78
C PHE A 42 -11.44 3.46 -8.27
N ASN A 43 -10.75 4.56 -8.60
CA ASN A 43 -10.67 5.06 -9.97
C ASN A 43 -9.84 4.13 -10.86
N SER A 44 -8.68 3.68 -10.38
CA SER A 44 -7.79 2.83 -11.17
C SER A 44 -8.50 1.54 -11.58
N VAL A 45 -9.10 0.84 -10.62
CA VAL A 45 -9.80 -0.42 -10.91
C VAL A 45 -11.03 -0.18 -11.78
N TYR A 46 -11.87 0.80 -11.43
CA TYR A 46 -13.14 1.04 -12.12
C TYR A 46 -12.96 1.49 -13.57
N LEU A 47 -11.99 2.36 -13.84
CA LEU A 47 -11.78 2.92 -15.18
C LEU A 47 -10.96 2.00 -16.09
N LEU A 48 -9.95 1.30 -15.56
CA LEU A 48 -9.03 0.51 -16.39
C LEU A 48 -9.52 -0.92 -16.61
N THR A 49 -10.13 -1.53 -15.60
CA THR A 49 -10.46 -2.96 -15.65
C THR A 49 -11.94 -3.24 -15.42
N GLY A 50 -12.66 -2.32 -14.75
CA GLY A 50 -14.03 -2.54 -14.30
C GLY A 50 -14.19 -3.71 -13.32
N GLY A 51 -13.09 -4.27 -12.79
CA GLY A 51 -13.07 -5.53 -12.02
C GLY A 51 -12.55 -6.75 -12.78
N GLY A 52 -12.36 -6.69 -14.10
CA GLY A 52 -11.97 -7.84 -14.92
C GLY A 52 -10.47 -8.19 -14.90
N PRO A 53 -10.08 -9.41 -15.36
CA PRO A 53 -10.95 -10.47 -15.89
C PRO A 53 -11.65 -11.26 -14.77
N ALA A 54 -12.91 -11.67 -15.01
CA ALA A 54 -13.70 -12.49 -14.08
C ALA A 54 -13.77 -11.95 -12.64
N ASP A 55 -13.91 -10.64 -12.47
CA ASP A 55 -14.01 -9.96 -11.15
C ASP A 55 -12.77 -10.15 -10.24
N LEU A 56 -11.60 -10.41 -10.80
CA LEU A 56 -10.36 -10.70 -10.05
C LEU A 56 -9.52 -9.46 -9.68
N THR A 57 -9.84 -8.27 -10.19
CA THR A 57 -9.02 -7.06 -9.95
C THR A 57 -9.63 -6.09 -8.95
N HIS A 58 -10.72 -6.47 -8.29
CA HIS A 58 -11.36 -5.61 -7.30
C HIS A 58 -10.47 -5.36 -6.08
N VAL A 59 -10.27 -4.08 -5.77
CA VAL A 59 -9.83 -3.65 -4.43
C VAL A 59 -11.04 -3.47 -3.51
N LEU A 60 -10.80 -3.38 -2.20
CA LEU A 60 -11.82 -3.29 -1.16
C LEU A 60 -12.90 -2.25 -1.47
N ALA A 61 -12.51 -1.05 -1.90
CA ALA A 61 -13.44 0.02 -2.28
C ALA A 61 -14.38 -0.38 -3.42
N THR A 62 -13.84 -0.95 -4.50
CA THR A 62 -14.65 -1.39 -5.65
C THR A 62 -15.49 -2.63 -5.34
N LEU A 63 -14.98 -3.52 -4.49
CA LEU A 63 -15.66 -4.76 -4.12
C LEU A 63 -16.92 -4.48 -3.29
N GLY A 64 -16.82 -3.57 -2.30
CA GLY A 64 -17.98 -3.15 -1.51
C GLY A 64 -19.05 -2.49 -2.38
N ILE A 65 -18.65 -1.57 -3.27
CA ILE A 65 -19.58 -0.91 -4.20
C ILE A 65 -20.23 -1.93 -5.16
N ARG A 66 -19.51 -2.95 -5.62
CA ARG A 66 -20.07 -4.03 -6.44
C ARG A 66 -21.17 -4.78 -5.69
N TYR A 67 -20.90 -5.24 -4.48
CA TYR A 67 -21.92 -5.96 -3.69
C TYR A 67 -23.13 -5.09 -3.37
N LEU A 68 -22.91 -3.80 -3.09
CA LEU A 68 -24.00 -2.84 -2.91
C LEU A 68 -24.87 -2.70 -4.16
N ARG A 69 -24.26 -2.66 -5.37
CA ARG A 69 -24.99 -2.61 -6.65
C ARG A 69 -25.78 -3.90 -6.96
N LEU A 70 -25.36 -5.04 -6.40
CA LEU A 70 -26.04 -6.32 -6.52
C LEU A 70 -27.12 -6.53 -5.43
N ASP A 71 -27.43 -5.48 -4.66
CA ASP A 71 -28.36 -5.52 -3.52
C ASP A 71 -27.93 -6.50 -2.40
N GLN A 72 -26.64 -6.84 -2.37
CA GLN A 72 -26.03 -7.72 -1.37
C GLN A 72 -25.36 -6.87 -0.28
N VAL A 73 -26.18 -6.16 0.50
CA VAL A 73 -25.70 -5.23 1.53
C VAL A 73 -24.82 -5.93 2.56
N ASP A 74 -25.17 -7.14 2.99
CA ASP A 74 -24.40 -7.90 3.97
C ASP A 74 -22.97 -8.19 3.49
N LEU A 75 -22.81 -8.58 2.22
CA LEU A 75 -21.50 -8.86 1.62
C LEU A 75 -20.70 -7.58 1.38
N SER A 76 -21.38 -6.48 1.02
CA SER A 76 -20.76 -5.15 0.96
C SER A 76 -20.17 -4.77 2.32
N MET A 77 -20.96 -4.88 3.39
CA MET A 77 -20.50 -4.58 4.74
C MET A 77 -19.36 -5.50 5.18
N ALA A 78 -19.48 -6.81 4.93
CA ALA A 78 -18.43 -7.77 5.27
C ALA A 78 -17.09 -7.42 4.59
N SER A 79 -17.12 -7.02 3.32
CA SER A 79 -15.89 -6.66 2.58
C SER A 79 -15.13 -5.48 3.21
N ILE A 80 -15.85 -4.51 3.77
CA ILE A 80 -15.26 -3.33 4.43
C ILE A 80 -14.83 -3.68 5.86
N VAL A 81 -15.67 -4.40 6.61
CA VAL A 81 -15.41 -4.74 8.01
C VAL A 81 -14.19 -5.65 8.16
N VAL A 82 -13.99 -6.60 7.24
CA VAL A 82 -12.82 -7.50 7.24
C VAL A 82 -11.51 -6.72 7.05
N ALA A 83 -11.54 -5.58 6.37
CA ALA A 83 -10.35 -4.76 6.16
C ALA A 83 -9.99 -3.89 7.38
N MET A 84 -10.95 -3.56 8.25
CA MET A 84 -10.75 -2.65 9.39
C MET A 84 -9.64 -3.10 10.36
N PRO A 85 -9.56 -4.39 10.76
CA PRO A 85 -8.47 -4.88 11.60
C PRO A 85 -7.08 -4.73 10.97
N LEU A 86 -6.98 -4.63 9.64
CA LEU A 86 -5.70 -4.45 8.95
C LEU A 86 -5.38 -2.96 8.75
N VAL A 87 -6.37 -2.17 8.32
CA VAL A 87 -6.20 -0.76 7.97
C VAL A 87 -6.05 0.13 9.22
N LEU A 88 -6.82 -0.09 10.28
CA LEU A 88 -6.79 0.77 11.47
C LEU A 88 -5.42 0.73 12.19
N PRO A 89 -4.80 -0.44 12.44
CA PRO A 89 -3.46 -0.47 13.03
C PRO A 89 -2.38 0.15 12.12
N LEU A 90 -2.49 -0.02 10.80
CA LEU A 90 -1.58 0.62 9.83
C LEU A 90 -1.65 2.14 9.91
N ILE A 91 -2.87 2.70 9.94
CA ILE A 91 -3.09 4.15 10.10
C ILE A 91 -2.56 4.62 11.46
N TYR A 92 -2.89 3.92 12.55
CA TYR A 92 -2.40 4.27 13.88
C TYR A 92 -0.87 4.29 13.96
N PHE A 93 -0.22 3.24 13.44
CA PHE A 93 1.24 3.14 13.40
C PHE A 93 1.86 4.27 12.56
N MET A 94 1.26 4.59 11.41
CA MET A 94 1.70 5.69 10.56
C MET A 94 1.57 7.04 11.27
N MET A 95 0.43 7.33 11.92
CA MET A 95 0.23 8.57 12.66
C MET A 95 1.25 8.73 13.80
N LYS A 96 1.54 7.63 14.53
CA LYS A 96 2.56 7.63 15.58
C LYS A 96 3.98 7.88 15.03
N ARG A 97 4.24 7.49 13.79
CA ARG A 97 5.50 7.77 13.08
C ARG A 97 5.59 9.21 12.60
N LEU A 98 4.49 9.80 12.10
CA LEU A 98 4.45 11.16 11.58
C LEU A 98 4.49 12.22 12.69
N SER A 99 3.97 11.88 13.87
CA SER A 99 3.95 12.76 15.05
C SER A 99 5.29 12.83 15.80
N LYS A 100 6.32 12.09 15.36
CA LYS A 100 7.69 12.14 15.90
C LYS A 100 8.62 12.81 14.90
#